data_AF-A0AA44WK94-F1
#
_entry.id   AF-A0AA44WK94-F1
#
_cell.length_a   1.000
_cell.length_b   1.000
_cell.length_c   1.000
_cell.angle_alpha   90.00
_cell.angle_beta   90.00
_cell.angle_gamma   90.00
#
_symmetry.space_group_name_H-M   'P 1'
#
loop_
_entity.id
_entity.type
_entity.pdbx_description
1 polymer ?
#
loop_
_entity_poly.entity_id
_entity_poly.type
_entity_poly.pdbx_seq_one_letter_code
_entity_poly.pdbx_strand_id
1 'polypeptide(L)'
;MNHLFIGCPSSFLAAASLNLSLIVLEKGDWTEDLVSSYGFGTAVLTVPSFDIWASCRHALTRHPAVYKKYSSKTFDAVAIKVQGIVQQEKVNTPVDLLPTQNLERQAFWA
;
A
#
# COMPACT_ATOMS: atom_id res chain seq x y z
N MET A 1 14.02 7.59 -0.58
CA MET A 1 13.97 6.33 0.20
C MET A 1 13.59 6.68 1.62
N ASN A 2 12.62 5.97 2.22
CA ASN A 2 12.28 6.18 3.63
C ASN A 2 13.23 5.35 4.51
N HIS A 3 13.73 5.93 5.60
CA HIS A 3 14.73 5.29 6.47
C HIS A 3 14.14 4.10 7.26
N LEU A 4 12.82 4.05 7.40
CA LEU A 4 12.08 2.95 8.03
C LEU A 4 12.31 1.60 7.33
N PHE A 5 12.73 1.61 6.05
CA PHE A 5 12.95 0.40 5.28
C PHE A 5 14.43 -0.01 5.20
N ILE A 6 15.32 0.64 5.96
CA ILE A 6 16.73 0.25 6.03
C ILE A 6 16.83 -1.07 6.79
N GLY A 7 17.35 -2.12 6.14
CA GLY A 7 17.46 -3.48 6.71
C GLY A 7 16.24 -4.37 6.49
N CYS A 8 15.17 -3.84 5.90
CA CYS A 8 14.01 -4.62 5.47
C CYS A 8 14.39 -5.56 4.31
N PRO A 9 14.00 -6.86 4.34
CA PRO A 9 14.13 -7.73 3.19
C PRO A 9 13.41 -7.15 1.96
N SER A 10 14.06 -7.20 0.80
CA SER A 10 13.47 -6.69 -0.45
C SER A 10 12.19 -7.43 -0.84
N SER A 11 12.11 -8.73 -0.56
CA SER A 11 10.90 -9.55 -0.76
C SER A 11 9.72 -9.07 0.08
N PHE A 12 9.97 -8.71 1.34
CA PHE A 12 8.94 -8.20 2.25
C PHE A 12 8.41 -6.84 1.79
N LEU A 13 9.32 -5.94 1.39
CA LEU A 13 8.92 -4.62 0.87
C LEU A 13 8.14 -4.74 -0.45
N ALA A 14 8.52 -5.68 -1.31
CA ALA A 14 7.79 -5.97 -2.55
C ALA A 14 6.38 -6.51 -2.27
N ALA A 15 6.24 -7.46 -1.35
CA ALA A 15 4.94 -7.99 -0.94
C ALA A 15 4.03 -6.90 -0.34
N ALA A 16 4.57 -6.05 0.53
CA ALA A 16 3.83 -4.92 1.11
C ALA A 16 3.38 -3.90 0.05
N SER A 17 4.23 -3.63 -0.95
CA SER A 17 3.89 -2.75 -2.08
C SER A 17 2.81 -3.35 -2.98
N LEU A 18 2.86 -4.67 -3.19
CA LEU A 18 1.87 -5.40 -3.98
C LEU A 18 0.52 -5.41 -3.27
N ASN A 19 0.49 -5.73 -1.97
CA ASN A 19 -0.71 -5.67 -1.14
C ASN A 19 -1.38 -4.29 -1.23
N LEU A 20 -0.59 -3.23 -1.03
CA LEU A 20 -1.07 -1.86 -1.17
C LEU A 20 -1.66 -1.58 -2.56
N SER A 21 -1.01 -2.07 -3.62
CA SER A 21 -1.48 -1.87 -5.00
C SER A 21 -2.80 -2.57 -5.28
N LEU A 22 -3.03 -3.76 -4.71
CA LEU A 22 -4.31 -4.47 -4.85
C LEU A 22 -5.45 -3.66 -4.23
N ILE A 23 -5.22 -3.10 -3.05
CA ILE A 23 -6.22 -2.30 -2.31
C ILE A 23 -6.48 -0.96 -3.02
N VAL A 24 -5.43 -0.23 -3.39
CA VAL A 24 -5.54 1.09 -4.05
C VAL A 24 -6.20 0.99 -5.42
N LEU A 25 -6.00 -0.12 -6.14
CA LEU A 25 -6.61 -0.37 -7.44
C LEU A 25 -7.95 -1.12 -7.35
N GLU A 26 -8.46 -1.37 -6.15
CA GLU A 26 -9.71 -2.11 -5.91
C GLU A 26 -9.71 -3.50 -6.62
N LYS A 27 -8.53 -4.13 -6.73
CA LYS A 27 -8.34 -5.45 -7.35
C LYS A 27 -8.63 -6.61 -6.40
N GLY A 28 -8.86 -6.32 -5.12
CA GLY A 28 -9.18 -7.29 -4.08
C GLY A 28 -8.18 -7.29 -2.93
N ASP A 29 -8.35 -8.27 -2.05
CA ASP A 29 -7.55 -8.46 -0.85
C ASP A 29 -6.33 -9.35 -1.08
N TRP A 30 -5.43 -9.40 -0.10
CA TRP A 30 -4.37 -10.40 -0.04
C TRP A 30 -4.95 -11.78 0.32
N THR A 31 -5.04 -12.65 -0.68
CA THR A 31 -5.63 -13.99 -0.57
C THR A 31 -4.65 -15.04 -0.06
N GLU A 32 -5.16 -16.20 0.38
CA GLU A 32 -4.34 -17.34 0.83
C GLU A 32 -3.38 -17.86 -0.25
N ASP A 33 -3.76 -17.79 -1.53
CA ASP A 33 -2.89 -18.17 -2.66
C ASP A 33 -1.60 -17.31 -2.71
N LEU A 34 -1.74 -16.02 -2.40
CA LEU A 34 -0.61 -15.09 -2.29
C LEU A 34 0.22 -15.38 -1.04
N VAL A 35 -0.42 -15.75 0.08
CA VAL A 35 0.30 -16.18 1.28
C VAL A 35 1.14 -17.43 1.00
N SER A 36 0.59 -18.42 0.29
CA SER A 36 1.32 -19.63 -0.10
C SER A 36 2.50 -19.33 -1.04
N SER A 37 2.33 -18.39 -1.98
CA SER A 37 3.35 -18.03 -2.97
C SER A 37 4.47 -17.15 -2.40
N TYR A 38 4.13 -16.18 -1.54
CA TYR A 38 5.07 -15.17 -1.03
C TYR A 38 5.50 -15.41 0.43
N GLY A 39 4.81 -16.28 1.17
CA GLY A 39 5.15 -16.64 2.55
C GLY A 39 4.81 -15.59 3.61
N PHE A 40 4.12 -14.51 3.24
CA PHE A 40 3.76 -13.42 4.15
C PHE A 40 2.26 -13.33 4.35
N GLY A 41 1.83 -13.35 5.61
CA GLY A 41 0.43 -13.12 5.99
C GLY A 41 0.05 -11.65 5.90
N THR A 42 -1.24 -11.38 5.70
CA THR A 42 -1.74 -10.01 5.50
C THR A 42 -1.46 -9.10 6.70
N ALA A 43 -1.55 -9.63 7.93
CA ALA A 43 -1.35 -8.88 9.17
C ALA A 43 0.07 -8.28 9.30
N VAL A 44 1.10 -9.00 8.84
CA VAL A 44 2.49 -8.49 8.91
C VAL A 44 2.75 -7.44 7.82
N LEU A 45 1.99 -7.46 6.73
CA LEU A 45 2.12 -6.52 5.61
C LEU A 45 1.36 -5.21 5.85
N THR A 46 0.38 -5.18 6.75
CA THR A 46 -0.45 -3.99 7.01
C THR A 46 0.35 -2.76 7.38
N VAL A 47 1.26 -2.88 8.36
CA VAL A 47 2.10 -1.76 8.84
C VAL A 47 3.05 -1.25 7.74
N PRO A 48 3.89 -2.08 7.09
CA PRO A 48 4.78 -1.60 6.04
C PRO A 48 4.02 -1.06 4.81
N SER A 49 2.86 -1.65 4.44
CA SER A 49 2.01 -1.09 3.38
C SER A 49 1.52 0.32 3.75
N PHE A 50 1.15 0.54 5.01
CA PHE A 50 0.75 1.87 5.49
C PHE A 50 1.91 2.86 5.49
N ASP A 51 3.12 2.46 5.89
CA ASP A 51 4.29 3.34 5.87
C ASP A 51 4.71 3.74 4.44
N ILE A 52 4.55 2.82 3.48
CA ILE A 52 4.70 3.11 2.05
C ILE A 52 3.66 4.16 1.63
N TRP A 53 2.39 3.94 1.99
CA TRP A 53 1.30 4.88 1.68
C TRP A 53 1.50 6.27 2.31
N ALA A 54 1.95 6.32 3.58
CA ALA A 54 2.27 7.56 4.27
C ALA A 54 3.39 8.34 3.55
N SER A 55 4.35 7.62 2.95
CA SER A 55 5.40 8.24 2.14
C SER A 55 4.86 8.87 0.85
N CYS A 56 3.73 8.37 0.32
CA CYS A 56 3.04 8.92 -0.85
C CYS A 56 2.27 10.22 -0.54
N ARG A 57 1.85 10.47 0.71
CA ARG A 57 1.15 11.72 1.10
C ARG A 57 1.92 13.00 0.79
N HIS A 58 3.25 12.92 0.86
CA HIS A 58 4.15 14.04 0.59
C HIS A 58 5.11 13.74 -0.57
N ALA A 59 4.62 13.05 -1.61
CA ALA A 59 5.47 12.61 -2.73
C ALA A 59 6.19 13.77 -3.44
N LEU A 60 5.54 14.93 -3.58
CA LEU A 60 6.11 16.12 -4.22
C LEU A 60 7.28 16.74 -3.45
N THR A 61 7.24 16.71 -2.12
CA THR A 61 8.28 17.34 -1.28
C THR A 61 9.35 16.34 -0.87
N ARG A 62 8.97 15.10 -0.54
CA ARG A 62 9.89 14.09 -0.03
C ARG A 62 10.62 13.34 -1.14
N HIS A 63 9.96 13.09 -2.26
CA HIS A 63 10.49 12.25 -3.35
C HIS A 63 10.20 12.84 -4.76
N PRO A 64 10.60 14.10 -5.05
CA PRO A 64 10.25 14.80 -6.29
C PRO A 64 10.74 14.08 -7.56
N ALA A 65 11.92 13.46 -7.51
CA ALA A 65 12.48 12.73 -8.64
C ALA A 65 11.65 11.48 -9.01
N VAL A 66 11.17 10.75 -8.00
CA VAL A 66 10.32 9.56 -8.19
C VAL A 66 8.95 9.99 -8.71
N TYR A 67 8.35 11.02 -8.10
CA TYR A 67 7.08 11.56 -8.54
C TYR A 67 7.13 12.01 -10.01
N LYS A 68 8.18 12.75 -10.40
CA LYS A 68 8.35 13.20 -11.78
C LYS A 68 8.50 12.04 -12.76
N LYS A 69 9.26 11.00 -12.39
CA LYS A 69 9.46 9.80 -13.24
C LYS A 69 8.13 9.08 -13.50
N TYR A 70 7.38 8.78 -12.45
CA TYR A 70 6.13 8.02 -12.53
C TYR A 70 4.88 8.87 -12.88
N SER A 71 5.05 10.19 -13.04
CA SER A 71 4.04 11.07 -13.64
C SER A 71 4.03 11.02 -15.17
N SER A 72 5.04 10.43 -15.80
CA SER A 72 5.10 10.29 -17.26
C SER A 72 4.07 9.29 -17.79
N LYS A 73 3.59 9.51 -19.02
CA LYS A 73 2.69 8.59 -19.74
C LYS A 73 3.30 7.21 -19.95
N THR A 74 4.63 7.10 -19.97
CA THR A 74 5.35 5.81 -20.05
C THR A 74 4.98 4.88 -18.89
N PHE A 75 4.64 5.45 -17.73
CA PHE A 75 4.19 4.71 -16.54
C PHE A 75 2.71 4.99 -16.24
N ASP A 76 1.90 5.25 -17.27
CA ASP A 76 0.45 5.48 -17.16
C ASP A 76 0.07 6.59 -16.15
N ALA A 77 0.95 7.58 -15.97
CA ALA A 77 0.80 8.67 -15.02
C ALA A 77 0.38 8.19 -13.60
N VAL A 78 0.84 7.00 -13.19
CA VAL A 78 0.43 6.35 -11.93
C VAL A 78 0.68 7.24 -10.72
N ALA A 79 1.77 8.03 -10.69
CA ALA A 79 2.02 8.95 -9.59
C ALA A 79 0.92 10.03 -9.44
N ILE A 80 0.36 10.51 -10.55
CA ILE A 80 -0.74 11.49 -10.53
C ILE A 80 -2.02 10.84 -10.03
N LYS A 81 -2.33 9.62 -10.51
CA LYS A 81 -3.50 8.85 -10.08
C LYS A 81 -3.45 8.58 -8.57
N VAL A 82 -2.31 8.07 -8.09
CA VAL A 82 -2.10 7.81 -6.66
C VAL A 82 -2.23 9.09 -5.83
N GLN A 83 -1.66 10.22 -6.27
CA GLN A 83 -1.82 11.49 -5.57
C GLN A 83 -3.28 11.92 -5.46
N GLY A 84 -4.09 11.71 -6.50
CA GLY A 84 -5.53 11.95 -6.47
C GLY A 84 -6.26 11.07 -5.44
N ILE A 85 -5.90 9.79 -5.36
CA ILE A 85 -6.47 8.85 -4.37
C ILE A 85 -6.06 9.24 -2.95
N VAL A 86 -4.81 9.66 -2.76
CA VAL A 86 -4.31 10.11 -1.45
C VAL A 86 -5.05 11.37 -0.98
N GLN A 87 -5.35 12.31 -1.88
CA GLN A 87 -6.14 13.51 -1.57
C GLN A 87 -7.60 13.20 -1.24
N GLN A 88 -8.13 12.08 -1.73
CA GLN A 88 -9.46 11.59 -1.38
C GLN A 88 -9.49 10.86 -0.04
N GLU A 89 -8.35 10.73 0.66
CA GLU A 89 -8.24 10.11 1.98
C GLU A 89 -8.85 8.70 2.10
N LYS A 90 -8.86 7.93 0.99
CA LYS A 90 -9.41 6.56 0.99
C LYS A 90 -8.72 5.60 1.98
N VAL A 91 -7.47 5.87 2.35
CA VAL A 91 -6.68 5.07 3.30
C VAL A 91 -6.05 6.01 4.32
N ASN A 92 -6.68 6.12 5.49
CA ASN A 92 -6.26 7.04 6.54
C ASN A 92 -5.58 6.31 7.71
N THR A 93 -5.95 5.05 7.92
CA THR A 93 -5.46 4.21 9.01
C THR A 93 -4.93 2.87 8.49
N PRO A 94 -4.05 2.18 9.23
CA PRO A 94 -3.58 0.84 8.86
C PRO A 94 -4.74 -0.17 8.77
N VAL A 95 -5.81 0.02 9.54
CA VAL A 95 -6.98 -0.87 9.54
C VAL A 95 -7.75 -0.82 8.21
N ASP A 96 -7.62 0.26 7.43
CA ASP A 96 -8.21 0.36 6.10
C ASP A 96 -7.55 -0.60 5.10
N LEU A 97 -6.35 -1.10 5.42
CA LEU A 97 -5.60 -2.06 4.60
C LEU A 97 -5.81 -3.52 5.04
N LEU A 98 -6.70 -3.77 6.01
CA LEU A 98 -7.07 -5.12 6.41
C LEU A 98 -8.02 -5.73 5.38
N PRO A 99 -7.93 -7.06 5.15
CA PRO A 99 -8.72 -7.73 4.13
C PRO A 99 -10.23 -7.63 4.43
N THR A 100 -11.02 -7.27 3.42
CA THR A 100 -12.49 -7.18 3.47
C THR A 100 -13.21 -8.51 3.66
N GLN A 101 -12.58 -9.66 3.37
CA GLN A 101 -13.16 -10.98 3.64
C GLN A 101 -13.42 -11.29 5.12
N ASN A 102 -12.93 -10.48 6.06
CA ASN A 102 -13.50 -10.44 7.41
C ASN A 102 -14.77 -9.58 7.40
N LEU A 103 -15.90 -10.21 7.08
CA LEU A 103 -17.27 -9.74 7.34
C LEU A 103 -17.58 -9.47 8.83
N GLU A 104 -16.57 -9.44 9.69
CA GLU A 104 -16.62 -8.95 11.07
C GLU A 104 -16.06 -7.52 11.16
N ARG A 105 -16.20 -6.70 10.12
CA ARG A 105 -16.27 -5.25 10.34
C ARG A 105 -17.53 -5.01 11.18
N GLN A 106 -17.35 -4.80 12.50
CA GLN A 106 -18.33 -4.22 13.43
C GLN A 106 -19.34 -5.14 14.17
N ALA A 107 -18.95 -6.34 14.64
CA ALA A 107 -19.83 -7.11 15.56
C ALA A 107 -19.19 -7.54 16.91
N PHE A 108 -17.90 -7.29 17.16
CA PHE A 108 -17.25 -7.79 18.38
C PHE A 108 -17.07 -6.77 19.53
N TRP A 109 -17.55 -5.54 19.35
CA TRP A 109 -17.65 -4.54 20.44
C TRP A 109 -19.09 -4.04 20.60
N ALA A 110 -20.07 -4.95 20.59
CA ALA A 110 -21.44 -4.72 21.04
C ALA A 110 -21.79 -5.70 22.16
#